data_AF-A0A4Y2D613-F1
#
_entry.id   AF-A0A4Y2D613-F1
#
_cell.length_a   1.000
_cell.length_b   1.000
_cell.length_c   1.000
_cell.angle_alpha   90.00
_cell.angle_beta   90.00
_cell.angle_gamma   90.00
#
_symmetry.space_group_name_H-M   'P 1'
#
loop_
_entity.id
_entity.type
_entity.pdbx_description
1 polymer ?
#
loop_
_entity_poly.entity_id
_entity_poly.type
_entity_poly.pdbx_seq_one_letter_code
_entity_poly.pdbx_strand_id
1 'polypeptide(L)' 'MGFRSRRPIRLPLMTARHKALRLVWARQHRHWTVDDWKHVAWSDESRFQLYRADGRVR' A
#
# COMPACT_ATOMS: atom_id res chain seq x y z
N MET A 1 11.19 -11.00 -30.93
CA MET A 1 11.02 -10.96 -29.46
C MET A 1 10.06 -9.82 -29.12
N GLY A 2 8.85 -10.12 -28.64
CA GLY A 2 7.79 -9.13 -28.45
C GLY A 2 7.86 -8.46 -27.07
N PHE A 3 8.01 -7.14 -27.03
CA PHE A 3 7.84 -6.37 -25.80
C PHE A 3 6.35 -6.28 -25.46
N ARG A 4 5.96 -6.82 -24.30
CA ARG A 4 4.62 -6.62 -23.75
C ARG A 4 4.57 -5.27 -23.05
N SER A 5 3.80 -4.33 -23.61
CA SER A 5 3.49 -3.07 -22.95
C SER A 5 2.74 -3.36 -21.64
N ARG A 6 3.25 -2.84 -20.52
CA ARG A 6 2.58 -2.85 -19.22
C ARG A 6 2.06 -1.45 -18.95
N ARG A 7 0.77 -1.33 -18.59
CA ARG A 7 0.24 -0.05 -18.10
C ARG A 7 0.92 0.27 -16.77
N PRO A 8 1.48 1.49 -16.59
CA PRO A 8 1.97 1.88 -15.28
C PRO A 8 0.82 1.84 -14.28
N ILE A 9 1.03 1.21 -13.14
CA ILE A 9 0.08 1.27 -12.03
C ILE A 9 -0.03 2.75 -11.64
N ARG A 10 -1.25 3.29 -11.65
CA ARG A 10 -1.53 4.66 -11.20
C ARG A 10 -1.45 4.72 -9.68
N LEU A 11 -0.24 4.70 -9.15
CA LEU A 11 0.02 4.95 -7.75
C LEU A 11 0.15 6.46 -7.53
N PRO A 12 -0.30 6.99 -6.37
CA PRO A 12 0.06 8.33 -5.97
C PRO A 12 1.58 8.49 -5.99
N LEU A 13 2.07 9.57 -6.60
CA LEU A 13 3.49 9.87 -6.62
C LEU A 13 3.96 10.05 -5.16
N MET A 14 4.89 9.20 -4.73
CA MET A 14 5.51 9.36 -3.41
C MET A 14 6.48 10.52 -3.42
N THR A 15 6.17 11.56 -2.65
CA THR A 15 7.09 12.66 -2.36
C THR A 15 8.33 12.14 -1.62
N ALA A 16 9.44 12.88 -1.70
CA ALA A 16 10.66 12.53 -0.95
C ALA A 16 10.40 12.41 0.56
N ARG A 17 9.54 13.28 1.11
CA ARG A 17 9.10 13.22 2.51
C ARG A 17 8.41 11.90 2.85
N HIS A 18 7.49 11.43 2.01
CA HIS A 18 6.81 10.15 2.24
C HIS A 18 7.81 8.99 2.24
N LYS A 19 8.81 9.02 1.35
CA LYS A 19 9.85 7.97 1.29
C LYS A 19 10.69 7.95 2.58
N ALA A 20 11.12 9.11 3.06
CA ALA A 20 11.90 9.22 4.29
C ALA A 20 11.12 8.70 5.50
N LEU A 21 9.86 9.12 5.67
CA LEU A 21 9.03 8.68 6.79
C LEU A 21 8.77 7.17 6.76
N ARG A 22 8.47 6.59 5.60
CA ARG A 22 8.29 5.14 5.47
C ARG A 22 9.58 4.37 5.78
N LEU A 23 10.74 4.88 5.37
CA LEU A 23 12.03 4.25 5.67
C LEU A 23 12.33 4.26 7.17
N VAL A 24 12.09 5.37 7.85
CA VAL A 24 12.26 5.47 9.31
C VAL A 24 11.33 4.48 10.02
N TRP A 25 10.05 4.46 9.63
CA TRP A 25 9.08 3.55 10.20
C TRP A 25 9.49 2.07 10.01
N ALA A 26 9.89 1.69 8.79
CA ALA A 26 10.34 0.33 8.50
C ALA A 26 11.59 -0.08 9.29
N ARG A 27 12.54 0.85 9.50
CA ARG A 27 13.73 0.60 10.32
C ARG A 27 13.39 0.38 11.79
N GLN A 28 12.47 1.18 12.34
CA GLN A 28 12.00 1.04 13.72
C GLN A 28 11.33 -0.31 13.98
N HIS A 29 10.59 -0.83 12.99
CA HIS A 29 9.82 -2.06 13.11
C HIS A 29 10.52 -3.29 12.50
N ARG A 30 11.80 -3.15 12.09
CA ARG A 30 12.56 -4.21 11.41
C ARG A 30 12.68 -5.50 12.22
N HIS A 31 12.74 -5.38 13.54
CA HIS A 31 12.97 -6.50 14.46
C HIS A 31 11.69 -6.98 15.14
N TRP A 32 10.52 -6.46 14.72
CA TRP A 32 9.25 -6.89 15.28
C TRP A 32 8.97 -8.36 14.95
N THR A 33 8.61 -9.09 15.98
CA THR A 33 8.21 -10.49 15.91
C THR A 33 6.76 -10.64 15.48
N VAL A 34 6.34 -11.86 15.16
CA VAL A 34 4.94 -12.16 14.85
C VAL A 34 4.02 -11.78 16.02
N ASP A 35 4.47 -11.99 17.26
CA ASP A 35 3.68 -11.62 18.43
C ASP A 35 3.56 -10.10 18.58
N ASP A 36 4.61 -9.32 18.30
CA ASP A 36 4.50 -7.85 18.29
C ASP A 36 3.43 -7.36 17.30
N TRP A 37 3.37 -7.97 16.11
CA TRP A 37 2.35 -7.64 15.11
C TRP A 37 0.91 -7.98 15.54
N LYS A 38 0.72 -9.03 16.34
CA LYS A 38 -0.61 -9.41 16.86
C LYS A 38 -1.19 -8.35 17.81
N HIS A 39 -0.34 -7.55 18.44
CA HIS A 39 -0.78 -6.47 19.33
C HIS A 39 -1.18 -5.19 18.58
N VAL A 40 -1.00 -5.14 17.24
CA VAL A 40 -1.42 -3.99 16.43
C VAL A 40 -2.86 -4.14 15.97
N ALA A 41 -3.71 -3.19 16.37
CA ALA A 41 -5.05 -3.04 15.82
C ALA A 41 -5.01 -2.24 14.52
N TRP A 42 -5.22 -2.90 13.38
CA TRP A 42 -5.31 -2.26 12.07
C TRP A 42 -6.75 -1.82 11.79
N SER A 43 -6.92 -0.59 11.32
CA SER A 43 -8.21 -0.09 10.80
C SER A 43 -8.00 0.60 9.46
N ASP A 44 -8.97 0.45 8.57
CA ASP A 44 -9.03 1.16 7.30
C ASP A 44 -10.50 1.26 6.84
N GLU A 45 -10.79 2.23 5.99
CA GLU A 45 -12.11 2.41 5.39
C GLU A 45 -12.15 1.83 3.97
N SER A 46 -13.10 0.94 3.71
CA SER A 46 -13.34 0.42 2.37
C SER A 46 -14.69 0.86 1.84
N ARG A 47 -14.71 1.30 0.58
CA ARG A 47 -15.94 1.67 -0.12
C ARG A 47 -16.50 0.45 -0.84
N PHE A 48 -17.74 0.07 -0.50
CA PHE A 48 -18.49 -0.98 -1.19
C PHE A 48 -19.62 -0.33 -1.99
N GLN A 49 -19.72 -0.64 -3.28
CA GLN A 49 -20.81 -0.17 -4.15
C GLN A 49 -21.67 -1.34 -4.58
N LEU A 50 -22.98 -1.26 -4.34
CA LEU A 50 -23.93 -2.36 -4.59
C LEU A 50 -24.34 -2.49 -6.06
N TYR A 51 -24.32 -1.39 -6.83
CA TYR A 51 -24.95 -1.35 -8.15
C TYR A 51 -24.02 -0.91 -9.29
N ARG A 52 -22.90 -0.25 -8.99
CA ARG A 52 -21.94 0.21 -10.02
C ARG A 52 -20.52 -0.16 -9.59
N ALA A 53 -19.75 -0.70 -10.53
CA ALA A 53 -18.32 -0.90 -10.33
C ALA A 53 -17.65 0.47 -10.17
N ASP A 54 -16.78 0.59 -9.17
CA ASP A 54 -16.21 1.86 -8.75
C ASP A 54 -15.08 2.36 -9.68
N GLY A 55 -14.95 1.74 -10.86
CA GLY A 55 -13.99 2.04 -11.91
C GLY A 55 -12.55 1.66 -11.56
N ARG A 56 -12.27 1.10 -10.37
CA ARG A 56 -10.93 0.65 -9.99
C ARG A 56 -10.70 -0.76 -10.50
N VAL A 57 -9.82 -0.89 -11.49
CA VAL A 57 -9.21 -2.18 -11.87
C VAL A 57 -8.06 -2.40 -10.88
N ARG A 58 -8.19 -3.43 -10.02
CA ARG A 58 -7.08 -3.89 -9.17
C ARG A 58 -6.04 -4.62 -10.00
#